data_AF-A0A7V1PQX9-F1
#
_entry.id   AF-A0A7V1PQX9-F1
#
_cell.length_a   1.000
_cell.length_b   1.000
_cell.length_c   1.000
_cell.angle_alpha   90.00
_cell.angle_beta   90.00
_cell.angle_gamma   90.00
#
_symmetry.space_group_name_H-M   'P 1'
#
loop_
_entity.id
_entity.type
_entity.pdbx_description
1 polymer ?
#
loop_
_entity_poly.entity_id
_entity_poly.type
_entity_poly.pdbx_seq_one_letter_code
_entity_poly.pdbx_strand_id
1 'polypeptide(L)' 'MKQEYDFSQSIKNPYTKKLKKQISIRIENETIEYFKELASRTGIPYQNLMNMFLHECAKKK' A
#
# COMPACT_ATOMS: atom_id res chain seq x y z
N MET A 1 -13.38 -28.53 -12.36
CA MET A 1 -12.08 -27.82 -12.30
C MET A 1 -11.05 -28.68 -13.03
N LYS A 2 -10.12 -28.09 -13.79
CA LYS A 2 -9.06 -28.87 -14.46
C LYS A 2 -8.13 -29.48 -13.42
N GLN A 3 -7.71 -30.72 -13.68
CA GLN A 3 -6.95 -31.55 -12.74
C GLN A 3 -5.53 -31.01 -12.53
N GLU A 4 -4.88 -30.50 -13.58
CA GLU A 4 -3.53 -29.94 -13.50
C GLU A 4 -3.36 -28.78 -14.49
N TYR A 5 -2.65 -27.74 -14.06
CA TYR A 5 -2.24 -26.61 -14.88
C TYR A 5 -0.72 -26.67 -15.06
N ASP A 6 -0.27 -26.72 -16.31
CA ASP A 6 1.14 -26.63 -16.64
C ASP A 6 1.58 -25.16 -16.66
N PHE A 7 2.49 -24.81 -15.76
CA PHE A 7 3.03 -23.47 -15.59
C PHE A 7 4.45 -23.30 -16.16
N SER A 8 4.96 -24.28 -16.92
CA SER A 8 6.34 -24.28 -17.46
C SER A 8 6.69 -23.06 -18.33
N GLN A 9 5.70 -22.44 -18.98
CA GLN A 9 5.85 -21.23 -19.81
C GLN A 9 5.32 -19.95 -19.14
N SER A 10 5.10 -19.98 -17.83
CA SER A 10 4.47 -18.86 -17.12
C SER A 10 5.44 -17.71 -16.91
N ILE A 11 5.00 -16.50 -17.24
CA ILE A 11 5.75 -15.28 -16.95
C ILE A 11 5.46 -14.86 -15.51
N LYS A 12 6.52 -14.60 -14.74
CA LYS A 12 6.41 -14.11 -13.35
C LYS A 12 5.62 -12.81 -13.37
N ASN A 13 4.52 -12.77 -12.61
CA ASN A 13 3.63 -11.61 -12.59
C ASN A 13 4.43 -10.33 -12.24
N PRO A 14 4.52 -9.35 -13.16
CA PRO A 14 5.35 -8.15 -12.98
C PRO A 14 4.84 -7.24 -11.85
N TYR A 15 3.59 -7.41 -11.42
CA TYR A 15 2.97 -6.67 -10.33
C TYR A 15 3.32 -7.22 -8.94
N THR A 16 3.97 -8.40 -8.86
CA THR A 16 4.39 -9.00 -7.57
C THR A 16 5.33 -8.08 -6.78
N LYS A 17 6.11 -7.23 -7.44
CA LYS A 17 7.01 -6.27 -6.78
C LYS A 17 6.27 -5.10 -6.10
N LYS A 18 4.99 -4.88 -6.41
CA LYS A 18 4.19 -3.76 -5.91
C LYS A 18 3.18 -4.18 -4.83
N LEU A 19 3.29 -5.41 -4.33
CA LEU A 19 2.42 -5.91 -3.27
C LEU A 19 2.64 -5.10 -2.00
N LYS A 20 1.56 -4.53 -1.46
CA LYS A 20 1.59 -3.88 -0.15
C LYS A 20 1.93 -4.92 0.90
N LYS A 21 2.91 -4.61 1.75
CA LYS A 21 3.24 -5.43 2.91
C LYS A 21 2.50 -4.88 4.13
N GLN A 22 1.75 -5.72 4.81
CA GLN A 22 1.17 -5.36 6.10
C GLN A 22 2.31 -5.23 7.13
N ILE A 23 2.38 -4.09 7.79
CA ILE A 23 3.37 -3.78 8.81
C ILE A 23 2.70 -3.15 10.02
N SER A 24 3.29 -3.35 11.19
CA SER A 24 2.95 -2.62 12.40
C SER A 24 3.98 -1.50 12.61
N ILE A 25 3.56 -0.25 12.58
CA ILE A 25 4.38 0.92 12.89
C ILE A 25 3.76 1.62 14.12
N ARG A 26 4.62 2.10 15.03
CA ARG A 26 4.21 3.00 16.10
C ARG A 26 4.15 4.42 15.56
N ILE A 27 3.00 5.08 15.70
CA ILE A 27 2.73 6.45 15.26
C ILE A 27 2.00 7.14 16.40
N GLU A 28 2.25 8.42 16.62
CA GLU A 28 1.54 9.26 17.56
C GLU A 28 0.05 9.38 17.17
N ASN A 29 -0.82 9.46 18.18
CA ASN A 29 -2.27 9.57 17.95
C ASN A 29 -2.63 10.81 17.13
N GLU A 30 -1.97 11.94 17.36
CA GLU A 30 -2.22 13.21 16.65
C GLU A 30 -1.97 13.07 15.14
N THR A 31 -0.91 12.35 14.76
CA THR A 31 -0.58 12.08 13.35
C THR A 31 -1.66 11.23 12.70
N ILE A 32 -2.16 10.20 13.40
CA ILE A 32 -3.26 9.36 12.89
C ILE A 32 -4.51 10.21 12.67
N GLU A 33 -4.83 11.08 13.62
CA GLU A 33 -6.03 11.91 13.56
C GLU A 33 -5.97 12.92 12.41
N TYR A 34 -4.82 13.56 12.19
CA TYR A 34 -4.57 14.41 11.02
C TYR A 34 -4.91 13.70 9.70
N PHE A 35 -4.43 12.47 9.50
CA PHE A 35 -4.68 11.73 8.27
C PHE A 35 -6.14 11.25 8.15
N LYS A 36 -6.86 11.03 9.26
CA LYS A 36 -8.30 10.71 9.23
C LYS A 36 -9.13 11.93 8.84
N GLU A 37 -8.81 13.11 9.37
CA GLU A 37 -9.47 14.36 8.95
C GLU A 37 -9.23 14.62 7.47
N LEU A 38 -7.99 14.42 7.01
CA LEU A 38 -7.64 14.54 5.60
C LEU A 38 -8.38 13.50 4.73
N ALA A 39 -8.54 12.29 5.22
CA ALA A 39 -9.32 11.24 4.55
C ALA A 39 -10.80 11.62 4.40
N SER A 40 -11.39 12.18 5.45
CA SER A 40 -12.78 12.68 5.43
C SER A 40 -12.98 13.75 4.35
N ARG A 41 -12.00 14.65 4.19
CA ARG A 41 -12.06 15.74 3.21
C ARG A 41 -11.80 15.31 1.77
N THR A 42 -10.95 14.30 1.57
CA THR A 42 -10.49 13.86 0.24
C THR A 42 -11.24 12.64 -0.30
N GLY A 43 -11.94 11.91 0.56
CA GLY A 43 -12.55 10.62 0.24
C GLY A 43 -11.54 9.48 0.07
N ILE A 44 -10.25 9.73 0.32
CA ILE A 44 -9.19 8.71 0.21
C ILE A 44 -8.93 8.12 1.60
N PRO A 45 -8.85 6.79 1.76
CA PRO A 45 -8.54 6.18 3.06
C PRO A 45 -7.24 6.71 3.68
N TYR A 46 -7.24 7.00 4.98
CA TYR A 46 -6.10 7.57 5.70
C TYR A 46 -4.81 6.73 5.55
N GLN A 47 -4.94 5.40 5.49
CA GLN A 47 -3.82 4.47 5.27
C GLN A 47 -3.16 4.67 3.90
N ASN A 48 -3.96 4.96 2.86
CA ASN A 48 -3.44 5.25 1.52
C ASN A 48 -2.74 6.61 1.51
N LEU A 49 -3.31 7.62 2.18
CA LEU A 49 -2.69 8.94 2.31
C LEU A 49 -1.34 8.87 3.04
N MET A 50 -1.26 8.16 4.16
CA MET A 50 0.00 7.90 4.86
C MET A 50 1.02 7.23 3.95
N ASN A 51 0.63 6.18 3.23
CA ASN A 51 1.53 5.47 2.33
C ASN A 51 2.01 6.36 1.18
N MET A 52 1.13 7.18 0.60
CA MET A 52 1.51 8.15 -0.44
C MET A 52 2.49 9.19 0.10
N PHE A 53 2.25 9.71 1.30
CA PHE A 53 3.13 10.68 1.94
C PHE A 53 4.54 10.09 2.17
N LEU A 54 4.62 8.90 2.76
CA LEU A 54 5.90 8.20 2.98
C LEU A 54 6.64 7.92 1.66
N HIS A 55 5.91 7.55 0.61
CA HIS A 55 6.49 7.30 -0.72
C HIS A 55 7.07 8.58 -1.34
N GLU A 56 6.36 9.70 -1.23
CA GLU A 56 6.84 11.00 -1.72
C GLU A 56 8.04 11.50 -0.89
N CYS A 57 8.04 11.30 0.42
CA CYS A 57 9.22 11.57 1.26
C CYS A 57 10.43 10.73 0.84
N ALA A 58 10.23 9.44 0.53
CA ALA A 58 11.30 8.56 0.08
C ALA A 58 11.85 8.93 -1.31
N LYS A 59 11.01 9.49 -2.19
CA LYS A 59 11.40 9.98 -3.52
C LYS A 59 12.13 11.31 -3.52
N LYS A 60 11.85 12.20 -2.56
CA LYS A 60 12.50 13.51 -2.43
C LYS A 60 13.93 13.45 -1.89
N LYS A 61 14.55 12.28 -1.95
CA LYS A 61 15.90 11.98 -1.49
C LYS A 61 16.86 12.09 -2.67
#